data_AF-A0AAN9YFR1-F1
#
_entry.id   AF-A0AAN9YFR1-F1
#
_cell.length_a   1.000
_cell.length_b   1.000
_cell.length_c   1.000
_cell.angle_alpha   90.00
_cell.angle_beta   90.00
_cell.angle_gamma   90.00
#
_symmetry.space_group_name_H-M   'P 1'
#
loop_
_entity.id
_entity.type
_entity.pdbx_description
1 polymer ?
#
loop_
_entity_poly.entity_id
_entity_poly.type
_entity_poly.pdbx_seq_one_letter_code
_entity_poly.pdbx_strand_id
1 'polypeptide(L)'
;VYVHVKSTIEHQTGIGPFTGWNDLAVEFIFSVPTTWRSLEIINAFKAAVRAAGFGSEGPRHSATVELTESEAAAVATIKSTAVRFERDDIFLSVDAGGGTTDFALMQVVEAREPFPALRQLTQVDGVGIGSTLIDRAFLELVEDRIFPFAELHAQEDREQLDFARVKAFGNPQVGQLWRDVQDDVQPGIHFQEELEKDPLDGQMYAMSQIDWLIKKGDDIDPNVPIISTFSQKIDKGSTIRHWDSVVVISHSERDFLPVSMKDSGAKQLCTVRSDLSGVKDSELELKKRSRRGFLSRSQKWLNCSYEVRALVGPADLNFELWFNGQRFSKNHTPIKVTWDQEGAALGQAPATATPPLPPPQVVLFPPSAAGRWGKARCSWPTRGA
;
A
#
# COMPACT_ATOMS: atom_id res chain seq x y z
N VAL A 1 -2.10 -27.67 -10.67
CA VAL A 1 -1.63 -26.27 -10.46
C VAL A 1 -2.79 -25.28 -10.50
N TYR A 2 -3.67 -25.31 -11.50
CA TYR A 2 -4.81 -24.40 -11.66
C TYR A 2 -6.11 -25.21 -11.71
N VAL A 3 -6.44 -25.86 -10.59
CA VAL A 3 -7.50 -26.89 -10.50
C VAL A 3 -8.87 -26.36 -10.94
N HIS A 4 -9.20 -25.12 -10.57
CA HIS A 4 -10.48 -24.50 -10.95
C HIS A 4 -10.58 -24.25 -12.45
N VAL A 5 -9.51 -23.71 -13.07
CA VAL A 5 -9.48 -23.45 -14.53
C VAL A 5 -9.61 -24.74 -15.31
N LYS A 6 -8.83 -25.75 -14.93
CA LYS A 6 -8.88 -27.09 -15.51
C LYS A 6 -10.29 -27.68 -15.42
N SER A 7 -10.87 -27.70 -14.23
CA SER A 7 -12.22 -28.24 -14.01
C SER A 7 -13.29 -27.49 -14.80
N THR A 8 -13.16 -26.17 -14.94
CA THR A 8 -14.10 -25.34 -15.70
C THR A 8 -14.01 -25.64 -17.20
N ILE A 9 -12.80 -25.73 -17.76
CA ILE A 9 -12.60 -26.04 -19.17
C ILE A 9 -13.07 -27.45 -19.48
N GLU A 10 -12.70 -28.44 -18.67
CA GLU A 10 -13.16 -29.83 -18.81
C GLU A 10 -14.68 -29.91 -18.83
N HIS A 11 -15.36 -29.19 -17.93
CA HIS A 11 -16.82 -29.12 -17.89
C HIS A 11 -17.43 -28.40 -19.10
N GLN A 12 -16.89 -27.25 -19.51
CA GLN A 12 -17.45 -26.44 -20.62
C GLN A 12 -17.23 -27.07 -21.99
N THR A 13 -16.12 -27.81 -22.17
CA THR A 13 -15.76 -28.43 -23.45
C THR A 13 -16.21 -29.89 -23.56
N GLY A 14 -16.70 -30.49 -22.46
CA GLY A 14 -17.06 -31.91 -22.40
C GLY A 14 -15.85 -32.84 -22.41
N ILE A 15 -14.64 -32.31 -22.26
CA ILE A 15 -13.40 -33.07 -22.15
C ILE A 15 -13.35 -33.63 -20.73
N GLY A 16 -13.62 -34.92 -20.58
CA GLY A 16 -13.57 -35.60 -19.29
C GLY A 16 -12.14 -35.78 -18.75
N PRO A 17 -11.99 -36.22 -17.49
CA PRO A 17 -10.69 -36.47 -16.86
C PRO A 17 -9.82 -37.53 -17.56
N PHE A 18 -10.40 -38.28 -18.50
CA PHE A 18 -9.74 -39.30 -19.32
C PHE A 18 -9.29 -38.81 -20.70
N THR A 19 -9.70 -37.61 -21.15
CA THR A 19 -9.46 -37.10 -22.52
C THR A 19 -8.44 -35.96 -22.61
N GLY A 20 -7.49 -35.90 -21.67
CA GLY A 20 -6.18 -35.34 -21.99
C GLY A 20 -6.05 -33.82 -21.90
N TRP A 21 -6.36 -33.21 -20.75
CA TRP A 21 -5.91 -31.85 -20.41
C TRP A 21 -4.44 -31.61 -20.79
N ASN A 22 -3.58 -32.59 -20.50
CA ASN A 22 -2.16 -32.56 -20.82
C ASN A 22 -1.92 -32.50 -22.34
N ASP A 23 -2.78 -33.13 -23.14
CA ASP A 23 -2.64 -33.18 -24.60
C ASP A 23 -3.18 -31.93 -25.29
N LEU A 24 -3.97 -31.10 -24.61
CA LEU A 24 -4.46 -29.83 -25.14
C LEU A 24 -3.33 -28.82 -25.37
N ALA A 25 -3.49 -28.00 -26.39
CA ALA A 25 -2.73 -26.77 -26.51
C ALA A 25 -3.41 -25.71 -25.61
N VAL A 26 -2.71 -25.27 -24.58
CA VAL A 26 -3.24 -24.32 -23.59
C VAL A 26 -2.28 -23.15 -23.48
N GLU A 27 -2.76 -21.96 -23.80
CA GLU A 27 -1.99 -20.73 -23.69
C GLU A 27 -2.57 -19.86 -22.58
N PHE A 28 -1.76 -19.59 -21.56
CA PHE A 28 -2.10 -18.68 -20.48
C PHE A 28 -1.53 -17.30 -20.80
N ILE A 29 -2.40 -16.31 -20.99
CA ILE A 29 -2.02 -14.92 -21.26
C ILE A 29 -2.31 -14.10 -20.01
N PHE A 30 -1.27 -13.51 -19.42
CA PHE A 30 -1.37 -12.63 -18.26
C PHE A 30 -1.21 -11.18 -18.66
N SER A 31 -2.21 -10.35 -18.36
CA SER A 31 -2.09 -8.89 -18.48
C SER A 31 -1.31 -8.29 -17.31
N VAL A 32 -0.77 -7.09 -17.50
CA VAL A 32 -0.08 -6.31 -16.45
C VAL A 32 -0.66 -4.90 -16.33
N PRO A 33 -0.52 -4.24 -15.16
CA PRO A 33 -0.93 -2.85 -15.02
C PRO A 33 -0.23 -1.94 -16.03
N THR A 34 -0.94 -0.91 -16.51
CA THR A 34 -0.44 0.11 -17.45
C THR A 34 0.78 0.86 -16.92
N THR A 35 0.89 0.97 -15.59
CA THR A 35 1.95 1.70 -14.88
C THR A 35 3.27 0.95 -14.80
N TRP A 36 3.30 -0.35 -15.14
CA TRP A 36 4.49 -1.18 -15.05
C TRP A 36 5.45 -0.92 -16.21
N ARG A 37 6.42 -0.03 -16.00
CA ARG A 37 7.45 0.31 -17.01
C ARG A 37 8.79 -0.41 -16.82
N SER A 38 8.99 -1.05 -15.67
CA SER A 38 10.25 -1.72 -15.33
C SER A 38 10.28 -3.16 -15.83
N LEU A 39 11.28 -3.47 -16.66
CA LEU A 39 11.54 -4.84 -17.10
C LEU A 39 11.88 -5.77 -15.94
N GLU A 40 12.44 -5.25 -14.84
CA GLU A 40 12.72 -6.02 -13.63
C GLU A 40 11.43 -6.54 -12.98
N ILE A 41 10.43 -5.66 -12.83
CA ILE A 41 9.11 -6.01 -12.27
C ILE A 41 8.42 -7.03 -13.16
N ILE A 42 8.42 -6.80 -14.48
CA ILE A 42 7.84 -7.73 -15.46
C ILE A 42 8.55 -9.10 -15.39
N ASN A 43 9.88 -9.12 -15.28
CA ASN A 43 10.62 -10.37 -15.18
C ASN A 43 10.39 -11.10 -13.86
N ALA A 44 10.26 -10.37 -12.75
CA ALA A 44 9.87 -10.94 -11.46
C ALA A 44 8.48 -11.58 -11.54
N PHE A 45 7.51 -10.91 -12.18
CA PHE A 45 6.17 -11.45 -12.40
C PHE A 45 6.19 -12.69 -13.32
N LYS A 46 6.95 -12.66 -14.42
CA LYS A 46 7.17 -13.85 -15.28
C LYS A 46 7.81 -15.02 -14.52
N ALA A 47 8.69 -14.75 -13.56
CA ALA A 47 9.26 -15.77 -12.70
C ALA A 47 8.20 -16.34 -11.74
N ALA A 48 7.36 -15.49 -11.15
CA ALA A 48 6.27 -15.90 -10.28
C ALA A 48 5.23 -16.77 -11.02
N VAL A 49 4.81 -16.39 -12.23
CA VAL A 49 3.90 -17.18 -13.08
C VAL A 49 4.46 -18.58 -13.34
N ARG A 50 5.76 -18.67 -13.67
CA ARG A 50 6.44 -19.96 -13.89
C ARG A 50 6.59 -20.78 -12.61
N ALA A 51 6.97 -20.15 -11.50
CA ALA A 51 7.09 -20.81 -10.21
C ALA A 51 5.74 -21.33 -9.71
N ALA A 52 4.66 -20.64 -10.03
CA ALA A 52 3.30 -21.08 -9.77
C ALA A 52 2.89 -22.28 -10.63
N GLY A 53 3.65 -22.67 -11.67
CA GLY A 53 3.40 -23.86 -12.51
C GLY A 53 2.51 -23.61 -13.74
N PHE A 54 2.27 -22.36 -14.13
CA PHE A 54 1.54 -22.05 -15.36
C PHE A 54 2.38 -22.42 -16.59
N GLY A 55 1.71 -23.04 -17.59
CA GLY A 55 2.36 -23.47 -18.82
C GLY A 55 3.19 -24.76 -18.73
N SER A 56 3.13 -25.52 -17.62
CA SER A 56 4.04 -26.67 -17.41
C SER A 56 3.36 -28.04 -17.25
N GLU A 57 2.03 -28.16 -17.29
CA GLU A 57 1.35 -29.46 -17.09
C GLU A 57 1.29 -30.33 -18.37
N GLY A 58 1.28 -29.72 -19.56
CA GLY A 58 1.23 -30.41 -20.85
C GLY A 58 2.34 -29.98 -21.82
N PRO A 59 2.76 -30.84 -22.77
CA PRO A 59 3.82 -30.52 -23.75
C PRO A 59 3.51 -29.34 -24.68
N ARG A 60 2.22 -28.95 -24.79
CA ARG A 60 1.76 -27.80 -25.59
C ARG A 60 1.18 -26.68 -24.73
N HIS A 61 1.53 -26.65 -23.45
CA HIS A 61 1.12 -25.57 -22.56
C HIS A 61 2.16 -24.46 -22.58
N SER A 62 1.72 -23.21 -22.59
CA SER A 62 2.57 -22.03 -22.55
C SER A 62 1.98 -20.98 -21.63
N ALA A 63 2.82 -20.13 -21.06
CA ALA A 63 2.40 -18.97 -20.29
C ALA A 63 3.19 -17.75 -20.74
N THR A 64 2.48 -16.71 -21.15
CA THR A 64 3.05 -15.44 -21.62
C THR A 64 2.47 -14.29 -20.81
N VAL A 65 3.27 -13.25 -20.66
CA VAL A 65 2.83 -11.97 -20.09
C VAL A 65 2.76 -11.01 -21.24
N GLU A 66 1.54 -10.75 -21.71
CA GLU A 66 1.24 -9.95 -22.88
C GLU A 66 0.01 -9.10 -22.59
N LEU A 67 -0.02 -7.91 -23.20
CA LEU A 67 -1.03 -6.88 -23.01
C LEU A 67 -0.99 -6.21 -21.63
N THR A 68 -1.40 -4.95 -21.61
CA THR A 68 -1.79 -4.26 -20.40
C THR A 68 -3.22 -4.64 -20.00
N GLU A 69 -3.58 -4.46 -18.73
CA GLU A 69 -4.96 -4.68 -18.23
C GLU A 69 -5.99 -3.89 -19.06
N SER A 70 -5.67 -2.64 -19.37
CA SER A 70 -6.54 -1.78 -20.20
C SER A 70 -6.69 -2.29 -21.64
N GLU A 71 -5.64 -2.85 -22.24
CA GLU A 71 -5.72 -3.49 -23.57
C GLU A 71 -6.54 -4.78 -23.51
N ALA A 72 -6.36 -5.60 -22.47
CA ALA A 72 -7.15 -6.81 -22.26
C ALA A 72 -8.63 -6.49 -22.08
N ALA A 73 -8.96 -5.43 -21.33
CA ALA A 73 -10.32 -4.91 -21.18
C ALA A 73 -10.90 -4.46 -22.52
N ALA A 74 -10.14 -3.71 -23.33
CA ALA A 74 -10.58 -3.28 -24.66
C ALA A 74 -10.89 -4.46 -25.59
N VAL A 75 -10.03 -5.49 -25.59
CA VAL A 75 -10.28 -6.72 -26.34
C VAL A 75 -11.55 -7.41 -25.83
N ALA A 76 -11.76 -7.51 -24.53
CA ALA A 76 -12.96 -8.11 -23.94
C ALA A 76 -14.25 -7.34 -24.30
N THR A 77 -14.20 -6.00 -24.31
CA THR A 77 -15.34 -5.16 -24.71
C THR A 77 -15.76 -5.46 -26.14
N ILE A 78 -14.81 -5.57 -27.07
CA ILE A 78 -15.09 -5.89 -28.48
C ILE A 78 -15.71 -7.28 -28.64
N LYS A 79 -15.23 -8.26 -27.88
CA LYS A 79 -15.75 -9.64 -27.98
C LYS A 79 -17.18 -9.77 -27.44
N SER A 80 -17.61 -8.87 -26.56
CA SER A 80 -18.87 -8.97 -25.83
C SER A 80 -19.91 -7.93 -26.22
N THR A 81 -19.53 -6.88 -26.95
CA THR A 81 -20.45 -5.82 -27.34
C THR A 81 -21.36 -6.20 -28.50
N ALA A 82 -22.58 -5.68 -28.49
CA ALA A 82 -23.51 -5.75 -29.61
C ALA A 82 -23.23 -4.68 -30.69
N VAL A 83 -22.31 -3.75 -30.41
CA VAL A 83 -21.91 -2.69 -31.34
C VAL A 83 -20.97 -3.27 -32.40
N ARG A 84 -21.30 -3.05 -33.68
CA ARG A 84 -20.40 -3.37 -34.79
C ARG A 84 -19.38 -2.26 -34.94
N PHE A 85 -18.10 -2.62 -35.01
CA PHE A 85 -17.02 -1.69 -35.31
C PHE A 85 -16.59 -1.82 -36.76
N GLU A 86 -16.38 -0.69 -37.41
CA GLU A 86 -15.86 -0.58 -38.75
C GLU A 86 -14.37 -0.22 -38.72
N ARG A 87 -13.70 -0.37 -39.87
CA ARG A 87 -12.31 0.06 -40.01
C ARG A 87 -12.20 1.56 -39.74
N ASP A 88 -11.12 1.95 -39.08
CA ASP A 88 -10.78 3.31 -38.67
C ASP A 88 -11.64 3.88 -37.53
N ASP A 89 -12.61 3.12 -37.00
CA ASP A 89 -13.32 3.48 -35.78
C ASP A 89 -12.35 3.63 -34.60
N ILE A 90 -12.63 4.61 -33.76
CA ILE A 90 -11.88 4.89 -32.53
C ILE A 90 -12.84 4.77 -31.35
N PHE A 91 -12.41 4.05 -30.33
CA PHE A 91 -13.14 3.96 -29.07
C PHE A 91 -12.19 4.12 -27.87
N LEU A 92 -12.78 4.59 -26.77
CA LEU A 92 -12.10 4.73 -25.50
C LEU A 92 -12.54 3.57 -24.59
N SER A 93 -11.58 2.75 -24.17
CA SER A 93 -11.76 1.81 -23.07
C SER A 93 -11.50 2.53 -21.75
N VAL A 94 -12.41 2.38 -20.80
CA VAL A 94 -12.30 2.90 -19.44
C VAL A 94 -12.36 1.71 -18.49
N ASP A 95 -11.23 1.37 -17.90
CA ASP A 95 -11.13 0.33 -16.89
C ASP A 95 -11.08 0.98 -15.52
N ALA A 96 -12.23 1.09 -14.85
CA ALA A 96 -12.37 1.72 -13.55
C ALA A 96 -12.38 0.65 -12.46
N GLY A 97 -11.18 0.33 -11.95
CA GLY A 97 -10.97 -0.66 -10.90
C GLY A 97 -11.15 -0.12 -9.48
N GLY A 98 -10.64 -0.88 -8.51
CA GLY A 98 -10.71 -0.50 -7.10
C GLY A 98 -9.76 0.64 -6.73
N GLY A 99 -8.51 0.59 -7.18
CA GLY A 99 -7.46 1.57 -6.86
C GLY A 99 -7.04 2.48 -8.01
N THR A 100 -7.20 2.03 -9.25
CA THR A 100 -6.84 2.78 -10.45
C THR A 100 -7.98 2.82 -11.45
N THR A 101 -8.03 3.89 -12.22
CA THR A 101 -8.85 4.01 -13.42
C THR A 101 -7.92 4.23 -14.60
N ASP A 102 -7.95 3.30 -15.54
CA ASP A 102 -7.07 3.25 -16.70
C ASP A 102 -7.83 3.57 -17.98
N PHE A 103 -7.22 4.39 -18.84
CA PHE A 103 -7.80 4.78 -20.12
C PHE A 103 -6.94 4.27 -21.28
N ALA A 104 -7.58 3.59 -22.24
CA ALA A 104 -6.93 3.20 -23.49
C ALA A 104 -7.74 3.69 -24.70
N LEU A 105 -7.10 4.50 -25.54
CA LEU A 105 -7.66 4.91 -26.81
C LEU A 105 -7.25 3.91 -27.89
N MET A 106 -8.24 3.24 -28.47
CA MET A 106 -8.05 2.13 -29.40
C MET A 106 -8.62 2.48 -30.76
N GLN A 107 -7.90 2.12 -31.82
CA GLN A 107 -8.36 2.21 -33.21
C GLN A 107 -8.54 0.82 -33.79
N VAL A 108 -9.64 0.62 -34.51
CA VAL A 108 -9.86 -0.57 -35.33
C VAL A 108 -9.07 -0.45 -36.63
N VAL A 109 -8.02 -1.25 -36.74
CA VAL A 109 -7.15 -1.28 -37.92
C VAL A 109 -7.76 -2.16 -39.02
N GLU A 110 -8.41 -3.26 -38.62
CA GLU A 110 -9.08 -4.18 -39.54
C GLU A 110 -10.36 -4.73 -38.91
N ALA A 111 -11.49 -4.53 -39.57
CA ALA A 111 -12.79 -5.09 -39.18
C ALA A 111 -12.92 -6.55 -39.67
N ARG A 112 -12.04 -7.43 -39.16
CA ARG A 112 -12.06 -8.87 -39.49
C ARG A 112 -13.00 -9.64 -38.55
N GLU A 113 -13.65 -10.66 -39.08
CA GLU A 113 -14.49 -11.60 -38.31
C GLU A 113 -13.66 -12.81 -37.83
N PRO A 114 -13.86 -13.36 -36.62
CA PRO A 114 -14.86 -12.95 -35.63
C PRO A 114 -14.44 -11.76 -34.74
N PHE A 115 -13.17 -11.34 -34.78
CA PHE A 115 -12.67 -10.26 -33.91
C PHE A 115 -11.74 -9.28 -34.66
N PRO A 116 -12.03 -7.96 -34.61
CA PRO A 116 -11.24 -6.94 -35.29
C PRO A 116 -9.79 -6.87 -34.78
N ALA A 117 -8.89 -6.37 -35.63
CA ALA A 117 -7.53 -6.03 -35.24
C ALA A 117 -7.46 -4.61 -34.68
N LEU A 118 -6.78 -4.43 -33.55
CA LEU A 118 -6.76 -3.19 -32.79
C LEU A 118 -5.34 -2.63 -32.70
N ARG A 119 -5.26 -1.30 -32.66
CA ARG A 119 -4.03 -0.56 -32.36
C ARG A 119 -4.33 0.47 -31.28
N GLN A 120 -3.49 0.50 -30.26
CA GLN A 120 -3.53 1.57 -29.27
C GLN A 120 -2.97 2.86 -29.91
N LEU A 121 -3.75 3.94 -29.84
CA LEU A 121 -3.35 5.26 -30.33
C LEU A 121 -2.54 6.03 -29.30
N THR A 122 -2.94 5.92 -28.03
CA THR A 122 -2.19 6.49 -26.91
C THR A 122 -2.51 5.73 -25.63
N GLN A 123 -1.49 5.55 -24.80
CA GLN A 123 -1.65 5.07 -23.44
C GLN A 123 -1.77 6.30 -22.56
N VAL A 124 -2.91 6.45 -21.89
CA VAL A 124 -3.06 7.44 -20.83
C VAL A 124 -2.64 6.76 -19.55
N ASP A 125 -1.73 7.38 -18.80
CA ASP A 125 -1.31 6.85 -17.51
C ASP A 125 -2.53 6.73 -16.58
N GLY A 126 -2.67 5.57 -15.94
CA GLY A 126 -3.75 5.30 -14.99
C GLY A 126 -3.80 6.36 -13.89
N VAL A 127 -5.01 6.78 -13.54
CA VAL A 127 -5.24 7.73 -12.44
C VAL A 127 -5.54 6.92 -11.19
N GLY A 128 -4.95 7.29 -10.05
CA GLY A 128 -5.19 6.67 -8.74
C GLY A 128 -6.58 6.98 -8.15
N ILE A 129 -7.63 6.73 -8.93
CA ILE A 129 -9.04 6.93 -8.60
C ILE A 129 -9.73 5.59 -8.87
N GLY A 130 -10.55 5.11 -7.95
CA GLY A 130 -11.29 3.87 -8.12
C GLY A 130 -12.43 3.72 -7.12
N SER A 131 -13.11 2.57 -7.12
CA SER A 131 -14.29 2.34 -6.28
C SER A 131 -14.02 2.44 -4.78
N THR A 132 -12.76 2.26 -4.34
CA THR A 132 -12.37 2.43 -2.94
C THR A 132 -12.70 3.82 -2.38
N LEU A 133 -12.68 4.86 -3.22
CA LEU A 133 -13.10 6.21 -2.83
C LEU A 133 -14.63 6.31 -2.66
N ILE A 134 -15.39 5.52 -3.42
CA ILE A 134 -16.85 5.42 -3.29
C ILE A 134 -17.19 4.69 -1.99
N ASP A 135 -16.52 3.56 -1.72
CA ASP A 135 -16.70 2.80 -0.49
C ASP A 135 -16.42 3.68 0.73
N ARG A 136 -15.35 4.49 0.67
CA ARG A 136 -15.04 5.47 1.72
C ARG A 136 -16.16 6.51 1.90
N ALA A 137 -16.59 7.16 0.81
CA ALA A 137 -17.65 8.16 0.90
C ALA A 137 -18.97 7.55 1.40
N PHE A 138 -19.22 6.28 1.10
CA PHE A 138 -20.37 5.56 1.63
C PHE A 138 -20.23 5.29 3.13
N LEU A 139 -19.05 4.88 3.61
CA LEU A 139 -18.78 4.71 5.04
C LEU A 139 -18.99 6.02 5.80
N GLU A 140 -18.44 7.13 5.30
CA GLU A 140 -18.64 8.47 5.87
C GLU A 140 -20.14 8.83 5.93
N LEU A 141 -20.89 8.56 4.86
CA LEU A 141 -22.33 8.80 4.81
C LEU A 141 -23.12 7.93 5.82
N VAL A 142 -22.69 6.70 6.02
CA VAL A 142 -23.30 5.77 6.98
C VAL A 142 -23.02 6.24 8.41
N GLU A 143 -21.77 6.59 8.72
CA GLU A 143 -21.38 7.17 10.01
C GLU A 143 -22.21 8.41 10.32
N ASP A 144 -22.27 9.38 9.41
CA ASP A 144 -23.05 10.62 9.58
C ASP A 144 -24.54 10.36 9.86
N ARG A 145 -25.11 9.31 9.27
CA ARG A 145 -26.53 8.98 9.41
C ARG A 145 -26.85 8.13 10.63
N ILE A 146 -25.90 7.32 11.09
CA ILE A 146 -26.10 6.39 12.21
C ILE A 146 -25.66 7.00 13.54
N PHE A 147 -24.57 7.79 13.59
CA PHE A 147 -24.09 8.45 14.81
C PHE A 147 -25.14 9.23 15.61
N PRO A 148 -26.14 9.89 14.98
CA PRO A 148 -27.23 10.55 15.72
C PRO A 148 -28.15 9.60 16.49
N PHE A 149 -28.11 8.28 16.25
CA PHE A 149 -28.98 7.27 16.84
C PHE A 149 -28.19 6.32 17.76
N ALA A 150 -27.69 6.86 18.87
CA ALA A 150 -26.87 6.19 19.89
C ALA A 150 -27.45 4.86 20.45
N GLU A 151 -28.76 4.62 20.34
CA GLU A 151 -29.41 3.40 20.84
C GLU A 151 -29.13 2.15 19.98
N LEU A 152 -28.70 2.31 18.72
CA LEU A 152 -28.33 1.18 17.83
C LEU A 152 -26.89 0.69 18.06
N HIS A 153 -26.01 1.54 18.59
CA HIS A 153 -24.59 1.25 18.82
C HIS A 153 -24.34 0.17 19.90
N ALA A 154 -25.31 -0.08 20.78
CA ALA A 154 -25.13 -1.03 21.87
C ALA A 154 -25.02 -2.51 21.44
N GLN A 155 -25.26 -2.85 20.17
CA GLN A 155 -25.21 -4.23 19.68
C GLN A 155 -24.28 -4.50 18.49
N GLU A 156 -23.86 -3.50 17.70
CA GLU A 156 -23.05 -3.73 16.48
C GLU A 156 -21.57 -3.29 16.59
N ASP A 157 -21.19 -2.54 17.63
CA ASP A 157 -19.82 -2.01 17.83
C ASP A 157 -18.74 -3.09 18.12
N ARG A 158 -19.08 -4.39 18.12
CA ARG A 158 -18.14 -5.47 18.45
C ARG A 158 -17.52 -6.22 17.28
N GLU A 159 -17.96 -6.01 16.03
CA GLU A 159 -17.44 -6.82 14.91
C GLU A 159 -16.82 -6.04 13.73
N GLN A 160 -17.02 -4.72 13.58
CA GLN A 160 -16.58 -4.00 12.37
C GLN A 160 -15.38 -3.03 12.52
N LEU A 161 -14.93 -2.68 13.73
CA LEU A 161 -13.83 -1.70 13.93
C LEU A 161 -12.50 -2.31 14.42
N ASP A 162 -12.36 -3.64 14.37
CA ASP A 162 -11.17 -4.37 14.83
C ASP A 162 -9.97 -4.38 13.86
N PHE A 163 -10.02 -3.63 12.75
CA PHE A 163 -8.97 -3.65 11.73
C PHE A 163 -8.03 -2.43 11.71
N ALA A 164 -8.20 -1.46 12.61
CA ALA A 164 -7.23 -0.38 12.76
C ALA A 164 -5.94 -0.90 13.42
N ARG A 165 -4.87 -0.99 12.64
CA ARG A 165 -3.55 -1.44 13.08
C ARG A 165 -2.74 -0.27 13.61
N VAL A 166 -2.36 -0.35 14.88
CA VAL A 166 -1.55 0.64 15.57
C VAL A 166 -0.11 0.50 15.09
N LYS A 167 0.51 1.60 14.62
CA LYS A 167 1.86 1.61 14.04
C LYS A 167 2.77 2.59 14.79
N ALA A 168 4.00 2.18 15.02
CA ALA A 168 5.02 2.94 15.76
C ALA A 168 6.40 2.75 15.13
N PHE A 169 7.38 3.52 15.57
CA PHE A 169 8.78 3.09 15.48
C PHE A 169 9.19 2.38 16.79
N GLY A 170 9.83 1.21 16.69
CA GLY A 170 10.52 0.51 17.79
C GLY A 170 12.03 0.41 17.52
N ASN A 171 12.84 0.14 18.54
CA ASN A 171 14.31 0.12 18.40
C ASN A 171 14.99 -1.15 19.00
N PRO A 172 15.33 -2.17 18.21
CA PRO A 172 15.84 -3.44 18.74
C PRO A 172 17.36 -3.60 18.86
N GLN A 173 18.22 -2.66 18.42
CA GLN A 173 19.69 -2.90 18.40
C GLN A 173 20.51 -1.67 18.81
N VAL A 174 21.20 -1.77 19.94
CA VAL A 174 22.20 -0.79 20.39
C VAL A 174 23.59 -1.33 20.09
N GLY A 175 24.06 -1.00 18.89
CA GLY A 175 25.37 -1.42 18.40
C GLY A 175 25.71 -0.66 17.14
N GLN A 176 25.90 0.67 17.28
CA GLN A 176 26.11 1.71 16.26
C GLN A 176 24.87 2.55 15.94
N LEU A 177 24.88 3.76 16.51
CA LEU A 177 24.23 4.98 16.02
C LEU A 177 22.75 4.85 15.59
N TRP A 178 21.82 4.84 16.57
CA TRP A 178 20.77 5.86 16.70
C TRP A 178 20.41 6.13 18.16
N ARG A 179 20.49 7.40 18.55
CA ARG A 179 19.90 7.95 19.78
C ARG A 179 19.06 9.14 19.38
N ASP A 180 17.76 8.95 19.19
CA ASP A 180 16.83 10.07 19.23
C ASP A 180 15.37 9.71 19.49
N VAL A 181 14.70 10.70 20.09
CA VAL A 181 13.37 10.68 20.71
C VAL A 181 13.28 9.69 21.86
N GLN A 182 13.98 9.98 22.95
CA GLN A 182 13.70 9.35 24.24
C GLN A 182 13.42 10.46 25.24
N ASP A 183 12.24 10.38 25.86
CA ASP A 183 11.92 11.14 27.05
C ASP A 183 13.12 11.10 28.00
N ASP A 184 13.56 12.25 28.51
CA ASP A 184 14.41 12.28 29.70
C ASP A 184 13.87 11.24 30.69
N VAL A 185 14.72 10.38 31.28
CA VAL A 185 14.27 9.25 32.11
C VAL A 185 13.20 9.70 33.11
N GLN A 186 11.93 9.44 32.78
CA GLN A 186 10.81 9.76 33.64
C GLN A 186 10.66 8.64 34.67
N PRO A 187 10.79 8.91 35.99
CA PRO A 187 10.83 7.88 37.02
C PRO A 187 9.57 7.00 37.12
N GLY A 188 8.46 7.39 36.50
CA GLY A 188 7.19 6.65 36.49
C GLY A 188 6.90 5.87 35.21
N ILE A 189 7.58 6.16 34.10
CA ILE A 189 7.36 5.51 32.79
C ILE A 189 8.41 4.42 32.54
N HIS A 190 9.66 4.66 32.92
CA HIS A 190 10.79 3.77 32.62
C HIS A 190 11.20 2.86 33.79
N PHE A 191 10.23 2.34 34.54
CA PHE A 191 10.50 1.45 35.68
C PHE A 191 10.97 0.08 35.17
N GLN A 192 12.18 -0.36 35.54
CA GLN A 192 12.84 -1.60 35.06
C GLN A 192 13.39 -1.59 33.63
N GLU A 193 13.43 -0.42 32.97
CA GLU A 193 14.04 -0.31 31.64
C GLU A 193 15.57 -0.34 31.67
N GLU A 194 16.17 -0.80 30.57
CA GLU A 194 17.63 -0.81 30.40
C GLU A 194 18.10 0.60 30.04
N LEU A 195 18.81 1.23 30.96
CA LEU A 195 19.32 2.59 30.80
C LEU A 195 20.78 2.58 30.36
N GLU A 196 21.08 3.20 29.21
CA GLU A 196 22.46 3.41 28.74
C GLU A 196 22.86 4.88 28.89
N LYS A 197 24.09 5.12 29.34
CA LYS A 197 24.67 6.46 29.36
C LYS A 197 25.32 6.78 28.02
N ASP A 198 24.88 7.87 27.38
CA ASP A 198 25.49 8.35 26.16
C ASP A 198 26.90 8.94 26.43
N PRO A 199 27.94 8.54 25.66
CA PRO A 199 29.31 8.99 25.90
C PRO A 199 29.57 10.45 25.45
N LEU A 200 28.75 10.99 24.54
CA LEU A 200 28.87 12.33 23.96
C LEU A 200 28.23 13.39 24.86
N ASP A 201 26.97 13.23 25.24
CA ASP A 201 26.26 14.17 26.10
C ASP A 201 26.13 13.72 27.56
N GLY A 202 26.43 12.47 27.87
CA GLY A 202 26.38 11.93 29.23
C GLY A 202 25.01 11.78 29.84
N GLN A 203 23.94 11.89 29.04
CA GLN A 203 22.57 11.65 29.50
C GLN A 203 22.29 10.14 29.53
N MET A 204 21.33 9.74 30.37
CA MET A 204 20.83 8.38 30.43
C MET A 204 19.66 8.23 29.46
N TYR A 205 19.61 7.12 28.76
CA TYR A 205 18.68 6.84 27.67
C TYR A 205 18.04 5.46 27.90
N ALA A 206 16.71 5.38 27.81
CA ALA A 206 15.97 4.13 27.98
C ALA A 206 15.93 3.38 26.66
N MET A 207 16.54 2.20 26.57
CA MET A 207 16.65 1.50 25.28
C MET A 207 15.32 0.84 24.87
N SER A 208 15.19 0.58 23.57
CA SER A 208 14.09 -0.24 23.02
C SER A 208 12.67 0.28 23.22
N GLN A 209 12.51 1.58 23.46
CA GLN A 209 11.19 2.19 23.57
C GLN A 209 10.45 2.23 22.24
N ILE A 210 9.11 2.22 22.33
CA ILE A 210 8.18 2.31 21.20
C ILE A 210 7.49 3.66 21.25
N ASP A 211 7.55 4.41 20.14
CA ASP A 211 6.82 5.67 19.97
C ASP A 211 5.63 5.49 19.02
N TRP A 212 4.41 5.51 19.59
CA TRP A 212 3.16 5.25 18.89
C TRP A 212 2.67 6.44 18.08
N LEU A 213 2.86 6.34 16.77
CA LEU A 213 2.49 7.37 15.80
C LEU A 213 1.01 7.36 15.44
N ILE A 214 0.41 6.16 15.37
CA ILE A 214 -0.99 5.94 15.03
C ILE A 214 -1.59 5.03 16.08
N LYS A 215 -2.65 5.47 16.76
CA LYS A 215 -3.42 4.67 17.71
C LYS A 215 -4.83 4.42 17.19
N LYS A 216 -5.45 3.33 17.67
CA LYS A 216 -6.84 2.98 17.34
C LYS A 216 -7.75 4.13 17.78
N GLY A 217 -8.57 4.62 16.85
CA GLY A 217 -9.46 5.77 17.05
C GLY A 217 -8.81 7.14 16.85
N ASP A 218 -7.57 7.23 16.39
CA ASP A 218 -7.01 8.50 15.94
C ASP A 218 -7.62 8.90 14.59
N ASP A 219 -7.98 10.18 14.44
CA ASP A 219 -8.41 10.76 13.16
C ASP A 219 -7.17 11.08 12.31
N ILE A 220 -7.05 10.42 11.16
CA ILE A 220 -5.87 10.52 10.29
C ILE A 220 -6.29 11.10 8.95
N ASP A 221 -5.79 12.29 8.64
CA ASP A 221 -5.90 12.86 7.30
C ASP A 221 -4.88 12.15 6.37
N PRO A 222 -5.33 11.39 5.35
CA PRO A 222 -4.44 10.69 4.44
C PRO A 222 -3.57 11.63 3.58
N ASN A 223 -3.92 12.91 3.49
CA ASN A 223 -3.15 13.91 2.75
C ASN A 223 -2.05 14.55 3.60
N VAL A 224 -2.06 14.31 4.91
CA VAL A 224 -1.07 14.84 5.84
C VAL A 224 -0.09 13.72 6.20
N PRO A 225 1.20 13.86 5.87
CA PRO A 225 2.19 12.88 6.29
C PRO A 225 2.30 12.84 7.81
N ILE A 226 2.44 11.64 8.34
CA ILE A 226 2.81 11.45 9.74
C ILE A 226 4.31 11.61 9.84
N ILE A 227 4.75 12.59 10.64
CA ILE A 227 6.15 13.02 10.69
C ILE A 227 6.80 12.45 11.95
N SER A 228 7.89 11.72 11.77
CA SER A 228 8.79 11.33 12.85
C SER A 228 10.14 12.00 12.65
N THR A 229 10.58 12.75 13.65
CA THR A 229 11.85 13.46 13.64
C THR A 229 12.91 12.62 14.34
N PHE A 230 14.09 12.55 13.74
CA PHE A 230 15.23 11.81 14.25
C PHE A 230 16.47 12.69 14.25
N SER A 231 17.37 12.49 15.21
CA SER A 231 18.61 13.27 15.34
C SER A 231 19.81 12.39 15.67
N GLN A 232 20.88 12.44 14.87
CA GLN A 232 22.13 11.72 15.17
C GLN A 232 23.26 12.54 15.64
N LYS A 233 23.79 12.08 16.76
CA LYS A 233 25.09 12.44 17.25
C LYS A 233 26.13 11.65 16.46
N ILE A 234 26.94 12.38 15.70
CA ILE A 234 28.00 11.86 14.86
C ILE A 234 29.33 12.18 15.53
N ASP A 235 30.10 11.13 15.79
CA ASP A 235 31.46 11.25 16.30
C ASP A 235 32.37 11.99 15.33
N LYS A 236 33.37 12.68 15.88
CA LYS A 236 34.35 13.40 15.08
C LYS A 236 35.10 12.43 14.16
N GLY A 237 35.00 12.64 12.85
CA GLY A 237 35.65 11.82 11.83
C GLY A 237 34.81 10.64 11.33
N SER A 238 33.61 10.43 11.87
CA SER A 238 32.68 9.44 11.33
C SER A 238 32.12 9.88 9.98
N THR A 239 32.19 8.98 9.00
CA THR A 239 31.61 9.15 7.66
C THR A 239 30.24 8.50 7.51
N ILE A 240 29.73 7.85 8.56
CA ILE A 240 28.42 7.17 8.53
C ILE A 240 27.32 8.22 8.45
N ARG A 241 26.50 8.13 7.41
CA ARG A 241 25.32 8.98 7.17
C ARG A 241 24.08 8.16 6.82
N HIS A 242 24.05 6.90 7.24
CA HIS A 242 22.95 5.99 6.95
C HIS A 242 22.69 5.06 8.12
N TRP A 243 21.46 4.56 8.17
CA TRP A 243 20.84 4.55 9.47
C TRP A 243 19.45 3.90 9.45
N ASP A 244 19.22 2.93 10.33
CA ASP A 244 18.02 2.09 10.28
C ASP A 244 17.06 2.41 11.44
N SER A 245 15.78 2.48 11.13
CA SER A 245 14.68 2.62 12.10
C SER A 245 13.69 1.47 11.91
N VAL A 246 13.17 0.88 12.98
CA VAL A 246 12.22 -0.23 12.86
C VAL A 246 10.81 0.29 13.07
N VAL A 247 9.92 0.02 12.13
CA VAL A 247 8.49 0.25 12.27
C VAL A 247 7.86 -1.00 12.84
N VAL A 248 6.95 -0.83 13.79
CA VAL A 248 6.30 -1.91 14.53
C VAL A 248 4.79 -1.75 14.47
N ILE A 249 4.11 -2.86 14.70
CA ILE A 249 2.66 -2.98 14.65
C ILE A 249 2.14 -3.73 15.88
N SER A 250 0.99 -3.31 16.41
CA SER A 250 0.30 -4.00 17.50
C SER A 250 -1.19 -4.14 17.22
N HIS A 251 -1.75 -5.23 17.75
CA HIS A 251 -3.19 -5.49 17.83
C HIS A 251 -3.76 -5.20 19.22
N SER A 252 -2.94 -4.74 20.16
CA SER A 252 -3.41 -4.38 21.49
C SER A 252 -4.30 -3.13 21.41
N GLU A 253 -5.28 -3.07 22.31
CA GLU A 253 -6.11 -1.89 22.49
C GLU A 253 -5.28 -0.68 22.95
N ARG A 254 -5.79 0.53 22.68
CA ARG A 254 -5.08 1.80 22.89
C ARG A 254 -4.45 1.93 24.28
N ASP A 255 -5.15 1.47 25.31
CA ASP A 255 -4.74 1.57 26.72
C ASP A 255 -3.74 0.49 27.14
N PHE A 256 -3.49 -0.50 26.28
CA PHE A 256 -2.63 -1.67 26.55
C PHE A 256 -1.49 -1.79 25.53
N LEU A 257 -1.18 -0.70 24.83
CA LEU A 257 -0.07 -0.68 23.89
C LEU A 257 1.26 -0.86 24.64
N PRO A 258 2.15 -1.76 24.17
CA PRO A 258 3.44 -1.95 24.81
C PRO A 258 4.30 -0.68 24.68
N VAL A 259 5.09 -0.40 25.71
CA VAL A 259 5.97 0.78 25.77
C VAL A 259 7.38 0.43 25.29
N SER A 260 7.74 -0.85 25.35
CA SER A 260 9.06 -1.37 24.99
C SER A 260 8.96 -2.51 23.97
N MET A 261 9.97 -2.63 23.10
CA MET A 261 10.13 -3.78 22.21
C MET A 261 10.40 -5.09 22.95
N LYS A 262 10.69 -5.02 24.25
CA LYS A 262 10.83 -6.18 25.13
C LYS A 262 9.47 -6.71 25.61
N ASP A 263 8.44 -5.87 25.58
CA ASP A 263 7.09 -6.25 25.96
C ASP A 263 6.48 -7.15 24.87
N SER A 264 5.64 -8.08 25.29
CA SER A 264 4.82 -8.82 24.33
C SER A 264 3.72 -7.92 23.75
N GLY A 265 3.36 -8.16 22.49
CA GLY A 265 2.22 -7.46 21.85
C GLY A 265 2.60 -6.47 20.75
N ALA A 266 3.89 -6.15 20.57
CA ALA A 266 4.39 -5.47 19.37
C ALA A 266 5.15 -6.45 18.47
N LYS A 267 4.95 -6.34 17.15
CA LYS A 267 5.74 -7.06 16.15
C LYS A 267 6.41 -6.07 15.21
N GLN A 268 7.60 -6.40 14.73
CA GLN A 268 8.25 -5.62 13.68
C GLN A 268 7.44 -5.71 12.38
N LEU A 269 7.14 -4.58 11.77
CA LEU A 269 6.46 -4.46 10.48
C LEU A 269 7.46 -4.29 9.34
N CYS A 270 8.41 -3.37 9.48
CA CYS A 270 9.49 -3.16 8.50
C CYS A 270 10.68 -2.43 9.11
N THR A 271 11.81 -2.44 8.42
CA THR A 271 12.97 -1.59 8.70
C THR A 271 13.08 -0.52 7.64
N VAL A 272 13.10 0.75 8.05
CA VAL A 272 13.29 1.93 7.21
C VAL A 272 14.73 2.40 7.34
N ARG A 273 15.53 2.23 6.29
CA ARG A 273 16.89 2.73 6.19
C ARG A 273 16.89 4.12 5.58
N SER A 274 17.27 5.10 6.37
CA SER A 274 17.49 6.49 5.98
C SER A 274 18.94 6.67 5.56
N ASP A 275 19.18 7.10 4.31
CA ASP A 275 20.52 7.30 3.75
C ASP A 275 20.72 8.77 3.37
N LEU A 276 21.39 9.50 4.26
CA LEU A 276 21.79 10.90 4.13
C LEU A 276 23.22 11.04 3.56
N SER A 277 23.73 10.03 2.85
CA SER A 277 25.01 10.13 2.14
C SER A 277 25.03 11.37 1.23
N GLY A 278 26.09 12.15 1.30
CA GLY A 278 26.21 13.42 0.59
C GLY A 278 25.85 14.66 1.42
N VAL A 279 25.30 14.52 2.63
CA VAL A 279 25.23 15.61 3.62
C VAL A 279 26.63 15.85 4.20
N LYS A 280 27.13 17.09 4.09
CA LYS A 280 28.45 17.48 4.60
C LYS A 280 28.38 17.91 6.06
N ASP A 281 29.49 17.80 6.78
CA ASP A 281 29.62 18.25 8.17
C ASP A 281 29.24 19.72 8.38
N SER A 282 29.42 20.57 7.36
CA SER A 282 29.02 21.98 7.38
C SER A 282 27.52 22.21 7.40
N GLU A 283 26.74 21.21 7.00
CA GLU A 283 25.27 21.24 6.99
C GLU A 283 24.68 20.67 8.29
N LEU A 284 25.53 20.22 9.21
CA LEU A 284 25.15 19.61 10.49
C LEU A 284 25.32 20.58 11.65
N GLU A 285 24.54 20.38 12.70
CA GLU A 285 24.61 21.22 13.89
C GLU A 285 25.79 20.80 14.79
N LEU A 286 26.72 21.70 15.09
CA LEU A 286 27.79 21.42 16.05
C LEU A 286 27.28 21.62 17.49
N LYS A 287 27.10 20.52 18.23
CA LYS A 287 26.74 20.55 19.65
C LYS A 287 27.97 20.37 20.54
N LYS A 288 27.91 20.92 21.75
CA LYS A 288 28.99 20.85 22.74
C LYS A 288 28.44 20.62 24.14
N ARG A 289 29.19 19.88 24.94
CA ARG A 289 28.97 19.74 26.37
C ARG A 289 30.18 20.24 27.14
N SER A 290 29.93 21.19 28.04
CA SER A 290 30.91 21.58 29.04
C SER A 290 30.91 20.55 30.17
N ARG A 291 32.07 20.02 30.54
CA ARG A 291 32.24 19.17 31.72
C ARG A 291 32.67 20.04 32.89
N ARG A 292 32.06 19.88 34.07
CA ARG A 292 32.45 20.64 35.27
C ARG A 292 33.82 20.14 35.77
N GLY A 293 34.79 21.06 35.89
CA GLY A 293 36.12 20.81 36.47
C GLY A 293 37.25 21.57 35.76
N PHE A 294 38.24 22.05 36.52
CA PHE A 294 39.32 22.96 36.06
C PHE A 294 40.27 22.37 34.98
N LEU A 295 40.16 21.07 34.66
CA LEU A 295 41.00 20.35 33.68
C LEU A 295 40.19 19.64 32.58
N SER A 296 38.87 19.84 32.51
CA SER A 296 38.02 19.05 31.60
C SER A 296 37.85 19.70 30.23
N ARG A 297 38.24 19.02 29.15
CA ARG A 297 37.97 19.44 27.77
C ARG A 297 36.49 19.26 27.45
N SER A 298 35.87 20.28 26.83
CA SER A 298 34.49 20.20 26.34
C SER A 298 34.34 19.09 25.28
N GLN A 299 33.36 18.22 25.44
CA GLN A 299 33.00 17.24 24.41
C GLN A 299 32.24 17.95 23.29
N LYS A 300 32.53 17.64 22.03
CA LYS A 300 31.84 18.18 20.85
C LYS A 300 31.40 17.04 19.94
N TRP A 301 30.25 17.17 19.30
CA TRP A 301 29.74 16.24 18.31
C TRP A 301 28.93 16.98 17.25
N LEU A 302 28.81 16.39 16.07
CA LEU A 302 27.89 16.88 15.05
C LEU A 302 26.52 16.25 15.29
N ASN A 303 25.47 16.99 15.02
CA ASN A 303 24.09 16.57 15.21
C ASN A 303 23.35 16.67 13.87
N CYS A 304 22.84 15.54 13.39
CA CYS A 304 22.13 15.42 12.12
C CYS A 304 20.65 15.16 12.37
N SER A 305 19.83 16.21 12.29
CA SER A 305 18.38 16.12 12.43
C SER A 305 17.70 16.01 11.07
N TYR A 306 16.79 15.06 10.93
CA TYR A 306 16.03 14.79 9.71
C TYR A 306 14.69 14.16 10.08
N GLU A 307 13.78 14.08 9.12
CA GLU A 307 12.44 13.57 9.29
C GLU A 307 12.22 12.36 8.38
N VAL A 308 11.57 11.33 8.91
CA VAL A 308 10.91 10.30 8.10
C VAL A 308 9.43 10.59 8.12
N ARG A 309 8.86 10.80 6.94
CA ARG A 309 7.45 11.08 6.76
C ARG A 309 6.75 9.85 6.24
N ALA A 310 5.83 9.30 7.01
CA ALA A 310 4.99 8.19 6.61
C ALA A 310 3.74 8.71 5.91
N LEU A 311 3.56 8.31 4.66
CA LEU A 311 2.37 8.55 3.85
C LEU A 311 1.50 7.29 3.93
N VAL A 312 0.35 7.42 4.58
CA VAL A 312 -0.59 6.31 4.77
C VAL A 312 -1.51 6.23 3.56
N GLY A 313 -1.27 5.25 2.69
CA GLY A 313 -2.17 4.90 1.59
C GLY A 313 -3.20 3.83 2.01
N PRO A 314 -4.17 3.53 1.13
CA PRO A 314 -5.25 2.57 1.42
C PRO A 314 -4.78 1.14 1.73
N ALA A 315 -3.65 0.71 1.15
CA ALA A 315 -3.05 -0.61 1.39
C ALA A 315 -1.54 -0.56 1.67
N ASP A 316 -0.91 0.60 1.46
CA ASP A 316 0.55 0.74 1.49
C ASP A 316 0.97 1.86 2.45
N LEU A 317 2.11 1.68 3.11
CA LEU A 317 2.84 2.77 3.75
C LEU A 317 4.01 3.15 2.85
N ASN A 318 4.04 4.40 2.43
CA ASN A 318 5.20 4.97 1.77
C ASN A 318 5.96 5.84 2.76
N PHE A 319 7.28 5.89 2.60
CA PHE A 319 8.14 6.71 3.46
C PHE A 319 8.93 7.69 2.61
N GLU A 320 9.01 8.93 3.09
CA GLU A 320 9.88 9.95 2.51
C GLU A 320 10.93 10.36 3.53
N LEU A 321 12.15 10.59 3.06
CA LEU A 321 13.23 11.15 3.85
C LEU A 321 13.30 12.66 3.62
N TRP A 322 13.37 13.45 4.68
CA TRP A 322 13.41 14.91 4.63
C TRP A 322 14.55 15.45 5.49
N PHE A 323 15.33 16.39 4.97
CA PHE A 323 16.45 17.02 5.67
C PHE A 323 16.45 18.52 5.42
N ASN A 324 16.64 19.33 6.47
CA ASN A 324 16.59 20.79 6.40
C ASN A 324 15.32 21.34 5.71
N GLY A 325 14.16 20.73 6.02
CA GLY A 325 12.86 21.15 5.49
C GLY A 325 12.60 20.82 4.02
N GLN A 326 13.46 20.01 3.38
CA GLN A 326 13.29 19.59 1.98
C GLN A 326 13.33 18.07 1.86
N ARG A 327 12.55 17.53 0.90
CA ARG A 327 12.60 16.11 0.56
C ARG A 327 14.02 15.77 0.10
N PHE A 328 14.67 14.86 0.81
CA PHE A 328 16.05 14.52 0.56
C PHE A 328 16.15 13.69 -0.73
N SER A 329 16.90 14.23 -1.69
CA SER A 329 17.15 13.60 -2.98
C SER A 329 18.58 13.91 -3.42
N LYS A 330 19.34 12.87 -3.72
CA LYS A 330 20.73 12.91 -4.20
C LYS A 330 20.91 11.78 -5.22
N ASN A 331 22.14 11.58 -5.71
CA ASN A 331 22.47 10.57 -6.75
C ASN A 331 22.42 9.11 -6.24
N HIS A 332 21.67 8.83 -5.16
CA HIS A 332 21.47 7.53 -4.55
C HIS A 332 20.04 7.42 -4.04
N THR A 333 19.58 6.20 -3.74
CA THR A 333 18.26 5.97 -3.15
C THR A 333 18.27 6.43 -1.68
N PRO A 334 17.54 7.50 -1.32
CA PRO A 334 17.67 8.11 0.01
C PRO A 334 16.96 7.33 1.11
N ILE A 335 15.97 6.50 0.76
CA ILE A 335 15.19 5.73 1.72
C ILE A 335 14.93 4.33 1.18
N LYS A 336 15.20 3.30 1.99
CA LYS A 336 14.96 1.90 1.63
C LYS A 336 14.15 1.21 2.72
N VAL A 337 13.08 0.55 2.33
CA VAL A 337 12.20 -0.18 3.25
C VAL A 337 12.42 -1.69 3.06
N THR A 338 12.63 -2.40 4.17
CA THR A 338 12.72 -3.87 4.21
C THR A 338 11.56 -4.39 5.04
N TRP A 339 10.58 -5.02 4.40
CA TRP A 339 9.38 -5.52 5.07
C TRP A 339 9.64 -6.83 5.80
N ASP A 340 9.10 -6.96 7.01
CA ASP A 340 9.10 -8.20 7.76
C ASP A 340 7.90 -9.07 7.34
N GLN A 341 8.13 -10.35 7.07
CA GLN A 341 7.07 -11.23 6.55
C GLN A 341 5.95 -11.47 7.57
N GLU A 342 6.29 -11.66 8.85
CA GLU A 342 5.30 -11.90 9.89
C GLU A 342 4.52 -10.62 10.23
N GLY A 343 5.23 -9.50 10.32
CA GLY A 343 4.62 -8.19 10.51
C GLY A 343 3.74 -7.74 9.36
N ALA A 344 4.16 -7.98 8.12
CA ALA A 344 3.39 -7.65 6.92
C ALA A 344 2.16 -8.56 6.77
N ALA A 345 2.25 -9.84 7.14
CA ALA A 345 1.09 -10.73 7.22
C ALA A 345 0.13 -10.28 8.33
N LEU A 346 0.67 -9.85 9.47
CA LEU A 346 -0.05 -9.06 10.48
C LEU A 346 -0.31 -7.61 10.04
N GLY A 347 -0.17 -7.26 8.77
CA GLY A 347 -0.57 -5.99 8.14
C GLY A 347 -1.69 -6.19 7.10
N GLN A 348 -1.94 -7.43 6.70
CA GLN A 348 -3.03 -7.87 5.82
C GLN A 348 -4.19 -8.40 6.66
N ALA A 349 -5.44 -8.07 6.34
CA ALA A 349 -6.58 -8.71 6.99
C ALA A 349 -6.45 -10.23 6.77
N PRO A 350 -6.79 -11.10 7.74
CA PRO A 350 -6.90 -12.51 7.44
C PRO A 350 -7.86 -12.64 6.26
N ALA A 351 -7.46 -13.38 5.23
CA ALA A 351 -8.35 -13.72 4.14
C ALA A 351 -9.54 -14.45 4.76
N THR A 352 -10.63 -13.73 5.04
CA THR A 352 -11.89 -14.33 5.42
C THR A 352 -12.27 -15.20 4.24
N ALA A 353 -12.28 -16.51 4.48
CA ALA A 353 -12.83 -17.45 3.52
C ALA A 353 -14.24 -16.93 3.20
N THR A 354 -14.42 -16.45 1.97
CA THR A 354 -15.70 -15.97 1.47
C THR A 354 -16.72 -17.08 1.74
N PRO A 355 -17.73 -16.87 2.60
CA PRO A 355 -18.81 -17.85 2.71
C PRO A 355 -19.42 -18.00 1.31
N PRO A 356 -19.81 -19.22 0.91
CA PRO A 356 -20.39 -19.44 -0.42
C PRO A 356 -21.57 -18.49 -0.60
N LEU A 357 -21.56 -17.74 -1.70
CA LEU A 357 -22.66 -16.85 -2.06
C LEU A 357 -23.97 -17.64 -1.99
N PRO A 358 -25.01 -17.15 -1.29
CA PRO A 358 -26.32 -17.77 -1.37
C PRO A 358 -26.77 -17.74 -2.85
N PRO A 359 -27.52 -18.77 -3.31
CA PRO A 359 -28.01 -18.80 -4.68
C PRO A 359 -28.80 -17.52 -4.96
N PRO A 360 -28.70 -16.96 -6.19
CA PRO A 360 -29.33 -15.68 -6.52
C PRO A 360 -30.85 -15.78 -6.25
N GLN A 361 -31.33 -14.98 -5.31
CA GLN A 361 -32.77 -14.83 -5.11
C GLN A 361 -33.32 -13.92 -6.21
N VAL A 362 -34.17 -14.49 -7.05
CA VAL A 362 -34.97 -13.75 -8.02
C VAL A 362 -36.02 -12.96 -7.26
N VAL A 363 -35.78 -11.67 -7.07
CA VAL A 363 -36.77 -10.74 -6.54
C VAL A 363 -37.73 -10.37 -7.68
N LEU A 364 -38.92 -10.96 -7.68
CA LEU A 364 -40.02 -10.55 -8.56
C LEU A 364 -40.73 -9.34 -7.94
N PHE A 365 -40.59 -8.17 -8.58
CA PHE A 365 -41.41 -7.01 -8.24
C PHE A 365 -42.83 -7.18 -8.83
N PRO A 366 -43.90 -7.02 -8.03
CA PRO A 366 -45.25 -6.98 -8.56
C PRO A 366 -45.47 -5.70 -9.40
N PRO A 367 -46.29 -5.77 -10.46
CA PRO A 367 -46.56 -4.61 -11.29
C PRO A 367 -47.54 -3.65 -10.58
N SER A 368 -47.21 -2.37 -10.66
CA SER A 368 -48.04 -1.19 -10.36
C SER A 368 -48.16 -0.71 -8.90
N ALA A 369 -47.50 0.41 -8.64
CA ALA A 369 -48.17 1.60 -8.10
C ALA A 369 -47.41 2.84 -8.59
N ALA A 370 -47.99 3.52 -9.58
CA ALA A 370 -47.50 4.79 -10.07
C ALA A 370 -47.53 5.84 -8.95
N GLY A 371 -46.37 6.34 -8.55
CA GLY A 371 -46.21 7.42 -7.57
C GLY A 371 -45.13 8.40 -8.00
N ARG A 372 -45.53 9.41 -8.77
CA ARG A 372 -44.88 10.70 -9.07
C ARG A 372 -43.41 10.87 -8.62
N TRP A 373 -42.48 10.76 -9.57
CA TRP A 373 -41.19 11.45 -9.51
C TRP A 373 -41.30 12.83 -10.15
N GLY A 374 -40.83 13.86 -9.42
CA GLY A 374 -40.85 15.25 -9.84
C GLY A 374 -40.04 15.49 -11.12
N LYS A 375 -40.59 16.27 -12.04
CA LYS A 375 -39.90 16.76 -13.24
C LYS A 375 -38.77 17.71 -12.84
N ALA A 376 -37.51 17.28 -12.95
CA ALA A 376 -36.40 18.19 -13.16
C ALA A 376 -36.44 18.64 -14.64
N ARG A 377 -36.65 19.94 -14.88
CA ARG A 377 -36.52 20.56 -16.21
C ARG A 377 -35.06 20.91 -16.44
N CYS A 378 -34.40 20.25 -17.39
CA CYS A 378 -33.19 20.76 -18.02
C CYS A 378 -33.58 21.57 -19.26
N SER A 379 -33.32 22.87 -19.25
CA SER A 379 -33.42 23.75 -20.42
C SER A 379 -32.10 23.73 -21.20
N TRP A 380 -32.16 23.40 -22.48
CA TRP A 380 -31.04 23.50 -23.42
C TRP A 380 -30.97 24.91 -24.03
N PRO A 381 -29.78 25.50 -24.28
CA PRO A 381 -29.66 26.70 -25.10
C PRO A 381 -29.75 26.33 -26.58
N THR A 382 -30.72 26.91 -27.28
CA THR A 382 -30.81 26.86 -28.74
C THR A 382 -29.66 27.64 -29.37
N ARG A 383 -28.91 26.98 -30.27
CA ARG A 383 -27.98 27.63 -31.21
C ARG A 383 -28.78 28.50 -32.18
N GLY A 384 -28.45 29.79 -32.25
CA GLY A 384 -28.86 30.67 -33.34
C GLY A 384 -27.96 30.44 -34.57
N ALA A 385 -28.61 30.34 -35.73
CA ALA A 385 -28.01 30.58 -37.04
C ALA A 385 -28.12 32.07 -37.39
#